data_AF-A0A1F6N936-F1
#
_entry.id   AF-A0A1F6N936-F1
#
_cell.length_a   1.000
_cell.length_b   1.000
_cell.length_c   1.000
_cell.angle_alpha   90.00
_cell.angle_beta   90.00
_cell.angle_gamma   90.00
#
_symmetry.space_group_name_H-M   'P 1'
#
loop_
_entity.id
_entity.type
_entity.pdbx_description
1 polymer ?
#
loop_
_entity_poly.entity_id
_entity_poly.type
_entity_poly.pdbx_seq_one_letter_code
_entity_poly.pdbx_strand_id
1 'polypeptide(L)' 'MATKKLGDNLKRVRAKKKLSQGALARLLEVDKGYISNIESGNKNPTLATIQRLADALGVSADELLK' A
#
# COMPACT_ATOMS: atom_id res chain seq x y z
N MET A 1 12.77 8.14 -6.67
CA MET A 1 12.29 9.11 -5.66
C MET A 1 11.33 8.39 -4.73
N ALA A 2 11.34 8.66 -3.42
CA ALA A 2 10.87 7.78 -2.33
C ALA A 2 9.50 7.08 -2.53
N THR A 3 8.56 7.70 -3.25
CA THR A 3 7.24 7.15 -3.57
C THR A 3 7.25 5.87 -4.41
N LYS A 4 8.22 5.72 -5.33
CA LYS A 4 8.31 4.51 -6.17
C LYS A 4 8.65 3.27 -5.33
N LYS A 5 9.57 3.44 -4.37
CA LYS A 5 10.01 2.37 -3.46
C LYS A 5 8.88 1.89 -2.56
N LEU A 6 8.12 2.83 -1.99
CA LEU A 6 6.91 2.54 -1.22
C LEU A 6 5.88 1.75 -2.05
N GLY A 7 5.62 2.19 -3.29
CA GLY A 7 4.69 1.51 -4.19
C GLY A 7 5.11 0.07 -4.50
N ASP A 8 6.39 -0.14 -4.78
CA ASP A 8 6.97 -1.47 -5.05
C ASP A 8 6.87 -2.40 -3.82
N ASN A 9 7.18 -1.88 -2.62
CA ASN A 9 7.04 -2.63 -1.37
C ASN A 9 5.59 -2.97 -1.06
N LEU A 10 4.68 -2.01 -1.22
CA LEU A 10 3.25 -2.22 -1.01
C LEU A 10 2.73 -3.35 -1.91
N LYS A 11 3.07 -3.29 -3.20
CA LYS A 11 2.71 -4.32 -4.18
C LYS A 11 3.29 -5.68 -3.79
N ARG A 12 4.56 -5.73 -3.38
CA ARG A 12 5.25 -6.96 -2.94
C ARG A 12 4.55 -7.59 -1.74
N VAL A 13 4.29 -6.81 -0.68
CA VAL A 13 3.65 -7.30 0.55
C VAL A 13 2.21 -7.73 0.27
N ARG A 14 1.44 -6.94 -0.48
CA ARG A 14 0.08 -7.29 -0.90
C ARG A 14 0.05 -8.62 -1.66
N ALA A 15 0.94 -8.80 -2.63
CA ALA A 15 1.01 -10.02 -3.43
C ALA A 15 1.42 -11.24 -2.60
N LYS A 16 2.37 -11.11 -1.66
CA LYS A 16 2.74 -12.17 -0.71
C LYS A 16 1.55 -12.62 0.14
N LYS A 17 0.63 -11.70 0.46
CA LYS A 17 -0.62 -11.98 1.18
C LYS A 17 -1.78 -12.43 0.28
N LYS A 18 -1.52 -12.67 -1.01
CA LYS A 18 -2.51 -13.10 -2.01
C LYS A 18 -3.72 -12.17 -2.12
N LEU A 19 -3.56 -10.90 -1.78
CA LEU A 19 -4.61 -9.89 -1.90
C LEU A 19 -4.57 -9.26 -3.30
N SER A 20 -5.73 -9.07 -3.93
CA SER A 20 -5.83 -8.19 -5.09
C SER A 20 -5.82 -6.72 -4.65
N GLN A 21 -5.52 -5.78 -5.56
CA GLN A 21 -5.64 -4.35 -5.25
C GLN A 21 -7.07 -3.99 -4.78
N GLY A 22 -8.09 -4.61 -5.37
CA GLY A 22 -9.48 -4.41 -4.96
C GLY A 22 -9.80 -4.99 -3.59
N ALA A 23 -9.19 -6.12 -3.22
CA ALA A 23 -9.35 -6.68 -1.88
C ALA A 23 -8.72 -5.77 -0.81
N LEU A 24 -7.50 -5.26 -1.05
CA LEU A 24 -6.87 -4.30 -0.14
C LEU A 24 -7.65 -2.98 -0.06
N ALA A 25 -8.19 -2.52 -1.20
CA ALA A 25 -9.02 -1.32 -1.24
C ALA A 25 -10.28 -1.47 -0.38
N ARG A 26 -10.94 -2.63 -0.42
CA ARG A 26 -12.10 -2.94 0.43
C ARG A 26 -11.74 -2.97 1.92
N LEU A 27 -10.60 -3.54 2.29
CA LEU A 27 -10.12 -3.54 3.68
C LEU A 27 -9.86 -2.14 4.23
N LEU A 28 -9.55 -1.19 3.35
CA LEU A 28 -9.22 0.18 3.70
C LEU A 28 -10.38 1.16 3.46
N GLU A 29 -11.51 0.68 2.96
CA GLU A 29 -12.67 1.48 2.56
C GLU A 29 -12.28 2.61 1.58
N VAL A 30 -11.47 2.27 0.58
CA VAL A 30 -11.05 3.17 -0.51
C VAL A 30 -11.32 2.55 -1.88
N ASP A 31 -11.22 3.36 -2.93
CA ASP A 31 -11.29 2.86 -4.30
C ASP A 31 -10.07 2.05 -4.70
N LYS A 32 -10.25 1.04 -5.56
CA LYS A 32 -9.14 0.29 -6.17
C LYS A 32 -8.12 1.21 -6.84
N GLY A 33 -8.58 2.29 -7.46
CA GLY A 33 -7.72 3.30 -8.10
C GLY A 33 -6.77 3.99 -7.11
N TYR A 34 -7.19 4.17 -5.86
CA TYR A 34 -6.34 4.70 -4.80
C TYR A 34 -5.12 3.80 -4.54
N ILE A 35 -5.35 2.50 -4.40
CA ILE A 35 -4.27 1.51 -4.22
C ILE A 35 -3.37 1.47 -5.45
N SER A 36 -3.95 1.47 -6.65
CA SER A 36 -3.20 1.49 -7.91
C SER A 36 -2.28 2.71 -8.02
N ASN A 37 -2.77 3.90 -7.64
CA ASN A 37 -1.99 5.14 -7.67
C ASN A 37 -0.83 5.15 -6.68
N ILE A 38 -0.98 4.50 -5.52
CA ILE A 38 0.12 4.33 -4.56
C ILE A 38 1.14 3.33 -5.09
N GLU A 39 0.69 2.16 -5.57
CA GLU A 39 1.59 1.11 -6.10
C GLU A 39 2.37 1.55 -7.34
N SER A 40 1.82 2.47 -8.14
CA SER A 40 2.51 3.06 -9.30
C SER A 40 3.44 4.22 -8.94
N GLY A 41 3.46 4.67 -7.68
CA GLY A 41 4.23 5.83 -7.25
C GLY A 41 3.65 7.17 -7.70
N ASN A 42 2.46 7.18 -8.30
CA ASN A 42 1.74 8.38 -8.75
C ASN A 42 1.10 9.17 -7.61
N LYS A 43 1.10 8.62 -6.39
CA LYS A 43 0.60 9.27 -5.18
C LYS A 43 1.63 9.20 -4.07
N ASN A 44 1.82 10.32 -3.37
CA ASN A 44 2.59 10.37 -2.14
C ASN A 44 1.64 10.31 -0.92
N PRO A 45 1.44 9.13 -0.31
CA PRO A 45 0.57 9.00 0.85
C PRO A 45 1.17 9.66 2.11
N THR A 46 0.31 10.08 3.02
CA THR A 46 0.74 10.57 4.34
C THR A 46 1.22 9.42 5.22
N LEU A 47 1.98 9.71 6.28
CA LEU A 47 2.36 8.70 7.27
C LEU A 47 1.14 7.97 7.85
N ALA A 48 0.03 8.66 8.09
CA ALA A 48 -1.22 8.05 8.55
C ALA A 48 -1.77 7.03 7.55
N THR A 49 -1.73 7.33 6.24
CA THR A 49 -2.11 6.38 5.19
C THR A 49 -1.18 5.18 5.16
N ILE A 50 0.13 5.39 5.31
CA ILE A 50 1.13 4.31 5.34
C ILE A 50 0.88 3.38 6.53
N GLN A 51 0.57 3.94 7.71
CA GLN A 51 0.20 3.15 8.88
C GLN A 51 -1.06 2.32 8.62
N ARG A 52 -2.12 2.92 8.07
CA ARG A 52 -3.35 2.18 7.72
C ARG A 52 -3.08 1.04 6.74
N LEU A 53 -2.25 1.27 5.72
CA LEU A 53 -1.85 0.23 4.76
C LEU A 53 -1.10 -0.91 5.46
N ALA A 54 -0.18 -0.57 6.37
CA ALA A 54 0.58 -1.54 7.14
C ALA A 54 -0.33 -2.36 8.06
N ASP A 55 -1.27 -1.72 8.75
CA ASP A 55 -2.26 -2.38 9.61
C ASP A 55 -3.17 -3.32 8.84
N ALA A 56 -3.72 -2.87 7.70
CA ALA A 56 -4.57 -3.70 6.83
C ALA A 56 -3.80 -4.89 6.23
N LEU A 57 -2.48 -4.74 6.05
CA LEU A 57 -1.60 -5.81 5.63
C LEU A 57 -1.03 -6.59 6.82
N GLY A 58 -1.24 -6.21 8.09
CA GLY A 58 -0.62 -6.87 9.25
C GLY A 58 0.91 -6.92 9.17
N VAL A 59 1.54 -5.80 8.82
CA VAL A 59 3.00 -5.57 8.82
C VAL A 59 3.33 -4.25 9.50
N SER A 60 4.60 -3.95 9.75
CA SER A 60 5.02 -2.62 10.22
C SER A 60 5.07 -1.62 9.06
N ALA A 61 4.90 -0.33 9.37
CA ALA A 61 5.07 0.75 8.38
C ALA A 61 6.49 0.77 7.78
N ASP A 62 7.50 0.40 8.58
CA ASP A 62 8.89 0.24 8.17
C ASP A 62 9.05 -0.79 7.03
N GLU A 63 8.30 -1.90 7.05
CA GLU A 63 8.33 -2.89 5.96
C GLU A 63 7.86 -2.32 4.61
N LEU A 64 7.04 -1.26 4.65
CA LEU A 64 6.59 -0.53 3.46
C LEU A 64 7.58 0.55 3.01
N LEU A 65 8.39 1.09 3.93
CA LEU A 65 9.35 2.18 3.68
C LEU A 65 10.78 1.71 3.34
N LYS A 66 11.11 0.46 3.68
CA LYS A 66 12.41 -0.19 3.44
C LYS A 66 12.89 -0.21 2.01
#